data_AF-A0A953W371-F1
#
_entry.id   AF-A0A953W371-F1
#
_cell.length_a   1.000
_cell.length_b   1.000
_cell.length_c   1.000
_cell.angle_alpha   90.00
_cell.angle_beta   90.00
_cell.angle_gamma   90.00
#
_symmetry.space_group_name_H-M   'P 1'
#
loop_
_entity.id
_entity.type
_entity.pdbx_description
1 polymer ?
#
loop_
_entity_poly.entity_id
_entity_poly.type
_entity_poly.pdbx_seq_one_letter_code
_entity_poly.pdbx_strand_id
1 'polypeptide(L)' 'MLDRLTIERMLAWTGEKPVLVALSGGGDSVALLHLLLSELGADHMRADVVDHALRDGSDMDAKRAAAFASALGVSAEIL' A
#
# COMPACT_ATOMS: atom_id res chain seq x y z
N MET A 1 9.10 14.08 1.31
CA MET A 1 8.99 13.33 2.58
C MET A 1 7.67 13.74 3.21
N LEU A 2 6.83 12.79 3.63
CA LEU A 2 5.58 13.13 4.33
C LEU A 2 5.95 13.88 5.60
N ASP A 3 5.24 14.95 5.92
CA ASP A 3 5.52 15.69 7.14
C ASP A 3 5.08 14.87 8.37
N ARG A 4 5.77 15.10 9.48
CA ARG A 4 5.57 14.36 10.72
C ARG A 4 4.13 14.45 11.25
N LEU A 5 3.48 15.62 11.11
CA LEU A 5 2.11 15.81 11.60
C LEU A 5 1.12 14.96 10.80
N THR A 6 1.33 14.80 9.50
CA THR A 6 0.51 13.90 8.67
C THR A 6 0.62 12.45 9.16
N ILE A 7 1.84 11.95 9.43
CA ILE A 7 2.05 10.60 9.94
C ILE A 7 1.40 10.40 11.32
N GLU A 8 1.62 11.34 12.24
CA GLU A 8 1.02 11.28 13.58
C GLU A 8 -0.52 11.27 13.53
N ARG A 9 -1.13 12.02 12.61
CA ARG A 9 -2.58 12.01 12.40
C ARG A 9 -3.08 10.70 11.81
N MET A 10 -2.36 10.10 10.85
CA MET A 10 -2.71 8.80 10.29
C MET A 10 -2.71 7.73 11.39
N LEU A 11 -1.65 7.68 12.20
CA LEU A 11 -1.54 6.73 13.32
C LEU A 11 -2.62 6.97 14.39
N ALA A 12 -2.93 8.23 14.70
CA ALA A 12 -4.02 8.55 15.62
C ALA A 12 -5.40 8.08 15.11
N TRP A 13 -5.63 8.09 13.79
CA TRP A 13 -6.88 7.61 13.19
C TRP A 13 -6.98 6.09 13.14
N THR A 14 -5.87 5.39 12.88
CA THR A 14 -5.88 3.92 12.79
C THR A 14 -5.77 3.25 14.16
N GLY A 15 -5.21 3.94 15.16
CA GLY A 15 -4.94 3.38 16.48
C GLY A 15 -3.97 2.20 16.34
N GLU A 16 -4.37 1.02 16.83
CA GLU A 16 -3.58 -0.21 16.70
C GLU A 16 -3.73 -0.90 15.33
N LYS A 17 -4.65 -0.43 14.48
CA LYS A 17 -4.85 -1.02 13.15
C LYS A 17 -3.76 -0.55 12.18
N PRO A 18 -3.39 -1.38 11.18
CA PRO A 18 -2.43 -0.97 10.17
C PRO A 18 -2.99 0.14 9.29
N VAL A 19 -2.09 0.97 8.78
CA VAL A 19 -2.39 1.94 7.71
C VAL A 19 -2.55 1.17 6.41
N LEU A 20 -3.68 1.38 5.74
CA LEU A 20 -3.95 0.82 4.42
C LEU A 20 -3.45 1.78 3.32
N VAL A 21 -2.69 1.24 2.37
CA VAL A 21 -2.29 1.93 1.15
C VAL A 21 -3.03 1.32 -0.03
N ALA A 22 -3.77 2.14 -0.76
CA ALA A 22 -4.32 1.75 -2.06
C ALA A 22 -3.16 1.65 -3.07
N LEU A 23 -2.90 0.45 -3.58
CA LEU A 23 -1.76 0.14 -4.42
C LEU A 23 -2.22 -0.19 -5.84
N SER A 24 -2.08 0.76 -6.77
CA SER A 24 -2.43 0.53 -8.18
C SER A 24 -1.33 -0.18 -8.96
N GLY A 25 -0.13 -0.27 -8.40
CA GLY A 25 1.08 -0.75 -9.09
C GLY A 25 1.77 0.31 -9.96
N GLY A 26 1.19 1.51 -10.08
CA GLY A 26 1.83 2.66 -10.70
C GLY A 26 2.93 3.25 -9.82
N GLY A 27 3.88 3.95 -10.45
CA GLY A 27 5.07 4.50 -9.78
C GLY A 27 4.76 5.34 -8.54
N ASP A 28 3.72 6.17 -8.59
CA ASP A 28 3.34 7.02 -7.45
C ASP A 28 2.89 6.20 -6.24
N SER A 29 2.02 5.20 -6.46
CA SER A 29 1.52 4.33 -5.37
C SER A 29 2.62 3.45 -4.78
N VAL A 30 3.56 2.98 -5.62
CA VAL A 30 4.72 2.21 -5.17
C VAL A 30 5.68 3.10 -4.39
N ALA A 31 5.96 4.32 -4.87
CA ALA A 31 6.80 5.28 -4.14
C ALA A 31 6.18 5.65 -2.78
N LEU A 32 4.86 5.86 -2.73
CA LEU A 32 4.14 6.11 -1.48
C LEU A 32 4.27 4.95 -0.50
N LEU A 33 4.10 3.71 -0.98
CA LEU A 33 4.30 2.50 -0.18
C LEU A 33 5.72 2.46 0.42
N HIS A 34 6.75 2.71 -0.38
CA HIS A 34 8.15 2.74 0.09
C HIS A 34 8.39 3.82 1.14
N LEU A 35 7.85 5.02 0.95
CA LEU A 35 8.01 6.13 1.89
C LEU A 35 7.31 5.84 3.22
N LEU A 36 6.08 5.32 3.17
CA LEU A 36 5.35 4.95 4.38
C LEU A 36 6.02 3.77 5.10
N LEU A 37 6.57 2.80 4.36
CA LEU A 37 7.30 1.68 4.94
C LEU A 37 8.51 2.15 5.77
N SER A 38 9.25 3.15 5.29
CA SER A 38 10.39 3.69 6.04
C SER A 38 9.99 4.43 7.33
N GLU A 39 8.76 4.94 7.40
CA GLU A 39 8.27 5.70 8.56
C GLU A 39 7.53 4.81 9.57
N LEU A 40 6.77 3.82 9.10
CA LEU A 40 5.85 3.02 9.92
C LEU A 40 6.33 1.59 10.19
N GLY A 41 7.16 1.03 9.31
CA GLY A 41 7.50 -0.39 9.32
C GLY A 41 6.39 -1.28 8.73
N ALA A 42 6.78 -2.48 8.28
CA ALA A 42 5.89 -3.38 7.54
C ALA A 42 4.69 -3.87 8.38
N ASP A 43 4.89 -4.12 9.68
CA ASP A 43 3.86 -4.65 10.58
C ASP A 43 2.70 -3.67 10.83
N HIS A 44 2.93 -2.37 10.60
CA HIS A 44 1.92 -1.31 10.72
C HIS A 44 1.28 -0.94 9.38
N MET A 45 1.52 -1.73 8.33
CA MET A 45 1.05 -1.45 6.99
C MET A 45 0.32 -2.64 6.35
N ARG A 46 -0.61 -2.29 5.46
CA ARG A 46 -1.28 -3.21 4.55
C ARG A 46 -1.45 -2.52 3.20
N ALA A 47 -1.36 -3.27 2.11
CA ALA A 47 -1.64 -2.78 0.77
C ALA A 47 -2.87 -3.47 0.19
N ASP A 48 -3.78 -2.70 -0.42
CA ASP A 48 -4.92 -3.25 -1.14
C ASP A 48 -4.88 -2.83 -2.61
N VAL A 49 -5.07 -3.80 -3.48
CA VAL A 49 -5.12 -3.63 -4.93
C VAL A 49 -6.54 -3.88 -5.39
N VAL A 50 -7.17 -2.92 -6.06
CA VAL A 50 -8.52 -3.12 -6.62
C VAL A 50 -8.39 -3.49 -8.09
N ASP A 51 -8.81 -4.70 -8.47
CA ASP A 51 -8.93 -5.09 -9.87
C ASP A 51 -10.31 -4.69 -10.40
N HIS A 52 -10.36 -3.59 -11.15
CA HIS A 52 -11.62 -3.11 -11.74
C HIS A 52 -12.12 -3.93 -12.93
N ALA A 53 -11.36 -4.93 -13.41
CA ALA A 53 -11.73 -5.78 -14.54
C ALA A 53 -12.12 -5.03 -15.83
N LEU A 54 -11.52 -3.84 -16.07
CA LEU A 54 -11.88 -2.97 -17.20
C LEU A 54 -11.25 -3.39 -18.54
N ARG A 55 -10.26 -4.27 -18.51
CA ARG A 55 -9.57 -4.77 -19.70
C ARG A 55 -8.97 -6.15 -19.46
N ASP A 56 -8.74 -6.88 -20.56
CA ASP A 56 -8.00 -8.13 -20.51
C ASP A 56 -6.61 -7.92 -19.87
N GLY A 57 -6.24 -8.88 -19.02
CA GLY A 57 -4.99 -8.87 -18.28
C GLY A 57 -4.95 -7.94 -17.05
N SER A 58 -6.07 -7.32 -16.66
CA SER A 58 -6.12 -6.54 -15.42
C SER A 58 -5.79 -7.37 -14.17
N ASP A 59 -6.14 -8.66 -14.17
CA ASP A 59 -5.82 -9.62 -13.12
C ASP A 59 -4.30 -9.79 -12.94
N MET A 60 -3.56 -9.81 -14.05
CA MET A 60 -2.10 -9.91 -14.05
C MET A 60 -1.45 -8.63 -13.56
N ASP A 61 -2.04 -7.47 -13.89
CA ASP A 61 -1.58 -6.19 -13.36
C ASP A 61 -1.84 -6.08 -11.86
N ALA A 62 -3.00 -6.54 -11.38
CA ALA A 62 -3.32 -6.57 -9.96
C ALA A 62 -2.38 -7.50 -9.18
N LYS A 63 -2.09 -8.70 -9.72
CA LYS A 63 -1.07 -9.62 -9.16
C LYS A 63 0.31 -8.98 -9.11
N ARG A 64 0.71 -8.24 -10.15
CA ARG A 64 1.99 -7.52 -10.19
C ARG A 64 2.04 -6.40 -9.16
N ALA A 65 0.95 -5.63 -9.01
CA ALA A 65 0.85 -4.58 -8.01
C ALA A 65 1.01 -5.15 -6.59
N ALA A 66 0.26 -6.21 -6.26
CA ALA A 66 0.35 -6.87 -4.96
C ALA A 66 1.76 -7.40 -4.66
N ALA A 67 2.45 -7.92 -5.68
CA ALA A 67 3.82 -8.42 -5.55
C ALA A 67 4.83 -7.34 -5.10
N PHE A 68 4.61 -6.06 -5.43
CA PHE A 68 5.47 -4.99 -4.93
C PHE A 68 5.39 -4.85 -3.41
N ALA A 69 4.19 -4.95 -2.83
CA ALA A 69 4.02 -4.93 -1.37
C ALA A 69 4.57 -6.19 -0.70
N SER A 70 4.26 -7.37 -1.24
CA SER A 70 4.77 -8.63 -0.67
C SER A 70 6.30 -8.70 -0.69
N ALA A 71 6.95 -8.17 -1.74
CA ALA A 71 8.42 -8.10 -1.80
C ALA A 71 9.05 -7.22 -0.71
N LEU A 72 8.26 -6.32 -0.11
CA LEU A 72 8.66 -5.44 0.99
C LEU A 72 8.22 -5.97 2.37
N GLY A 73 7.64 -7.17 2.42
CA GLY A 73 7.10 -7.75 3.66
C GLY A 73 5.75 -7.15 4.10
N VAL A 74 5.13 -6.31 3.28
CA VAL A 74 3.81 -5.73 3.57
C VAL A 74 2.73 -6.69 3.08
N SER A 75 1.76 -7.01 3.95
CA SER A 75 0.60 -7.83 3.59
C SER A 75 -0.18 -7.16 2.47
N ALA A 76 -0.55 -7.92 1.45
CA ALA A 76 -1.28 -7.42 0.28
C ALA A 76 -2.54 -8.24 -0.01
N GLU A 77 -3.65 -7.57 -0.31
CA GLU A 77 -4.90 -8.20 -0.76
C GLU A 77 -5.32 -7.63 -2.12
N ILE A 78 -5.86 -8.50 -2.99
CA ILE A 78 -6.49 -8.09 -4.25
C ILE A 78 -8.00 -8.19 -4.06
N LEU A 79 -8.69 -7.09 -4.32
CA LEU A 79 -10.13 -6.91 -4.20
C LEU A 79 -10.81 -6.82 -5.57
#